data_AF-A0A4R3H4V0-F1
#
_entry.id   AF-A0A4R3H4V0-F1
#
_cell.length_a   1.000
_cell.length_b   1.000
_cell.length_c   1.000
_cell.angle_alpha   90.00
_cell.angle_beta   90.00
_cell.angle_gamma   90.00
#
_symmetry.space_group_name_H-M   'P 1'
#
loop_
_entity.id
_entity.type
_entity.pdbx_description
1 polymer ?
#
loop_
_entity_poly.entity_id
_entity_poly.type
_entity_poly.pdbx_seq_one_letter_code
_entity_poly.pdbx_strand_id
1 'polypeptide(L)'
;MPRPRKSRRRTTAAAAVALASVNAELALASLSVIGARAPMIVQALQDPMRGNYAELGRMVSEKPLAFAKGAAAAGPAWLAMAAESNRYFAQAWCATPSLAAATGAMAFWGRMLSLGLAWQSAMLVPIHAAATANARRLGSRA
;
A
#
# COMPACT_ATOMS: atom_id res chain seq x y z
N MET A 1 2.42 39.67 2.13
CA MET A 1 1.93 38.92 0.94
C MET A 1 1.97 37.43 1.21
N PRO A 2 0.85 36.67 1.12
CA PRO A 2 0.87 35.22 1.29
C PRO A 2 1.32 34.52 -0.01
N ARG A 3 2.38 33.70 0.06
CA ARG A 3 2.91 32.90 -1.07
C ARG A 3 1.94 31.81 -1.53
N PRO A 4 1.92 31.45 -2.83
CA PRO A 4 0.88 30.59 -3.40
C PRO A 4 1.02 29.12 -3.01
N ARG A 5 -0.08 28.57 -2.51
CA ARG A 5 -0.33 27.18 -2.05
C ARG A 5 -0.26 26.11 -3.17
N LYS A 6 0.41 26.39 -4.30
CA LYS A 6 0.46 25.53 -5.51
C LYS A 6 1.29 24.25 -5.35
N SER A 7 2.24 24.23 -4.42
CA SER A 7 3.14 23.08 -4.23
C SER A 7 2.43 21.81 -3.78
N ARG A 8 1.50 21.90 -2.81
CA ARG A 8 0.96 20.74 -2.08
C ARG A 8 -0.05 19.90 -2.88
N ARG A 9 -0.85 20.55 -3.76
CA ARG A 9 -1.84 19.87 -4.60
C ARG A 9 -1.19 19.05 -5.72
N ARG A 10 -0.06 19.54 -6.25
CA ARG A 10 0.74 18.85 -7.27
C ARG A 10 1.39 17.58 -6.69
N THR A 11 1.76 17.60 -5.41
CA THR A 11 2.33 16.44 -4.69
C THR A 11 1.31 15.33 -4.49
N THR A 12 0.05 15.64 -4.14
CA THR A 12 -0.99 14.62 -3.94
C THR A 12 -1.37 13.90 -5.23
N ALA A 13 -1.51 14.64 -6.35
CA ALA A 13 -1.82 14.04 -7.65
C ALA A 13 -0.65 13.16 -8.15
N ALA A 14 0.60 13.63 -8.01
CA ALA A 14 1.78 12.84 -8.35
C ALA A 14 1.89 11.57 -7.49
N ALA A 15 1.58 11.65 -6.20
CA ALA A 15 1.56 10.50 -5.30
C ALA A 15 0.48 9.47 -5.71
N ALA A 16 -0.71 9.93 -6.13
CA ALA A 16 -1.77 9.05 -6.62
C ALA A 16 -1.37 8.31 -7.90
N VAL A 17 -0.72 9.01 -8.85
CA VAL A 17 -0.20 8.37 -10.07
C VAL A 17 0.90 7.37 -9.74
N ALA A 18 1.85 7.73 -8.87
CA ALA A 18 2.91 6.82 -8.44
C ALA A 18 2.34 5.55 -7.77
N LEU A 19 1.34 5.72 -6.92
CA LEU A 19 0.63 4.59 -6.29
C LEU A 19 -0.06 3.70 -7.32
N ALA A 20 -0.69 4.29 -8.34
CA ALA A 20 -1.31 3.54 -9.43
C ALA A 20 -0.28 2.74 -10.24
N SER A 21 0.88 3.33 -10.55
CA SER A 21 1.99 2.64 -11.23
C SER A 21 2.51 1.46 -10.40
N VAL A 22 2.74 1.64 -9.09
CA VAL A 22 3.18 0.57 -8.20
C VAL A 22 2.15 -0.57 -8.13
N ASN A 23 0.85 -0.26 -8.14
CA ASN A 23 -0.20 -1.29 -8.18
C ASN A 23 -0.20 -2.07 -9.51
N ALA A 24 0.03 -1.39 -10.64
CA ALA A 24 0.13 -2.06 -11.93
C ALA A 24 1.35 -2.99 -12.00
N GLU A 25 2.51 -2.52 -11.52
CA GLU A 25 3.73 -3.35 -11.43
C GLU A 25 3.53 -4.55 -10.49
N LEU A 26 2.89 -4.34 -9.34
CA LEU A 26 2.54 -5.41 -8.42
C LEU A 26 1.63 -6.45 -9.08
N ALA A 27 0.63 -6.03 -9.85
CA ALA A 27 -0.29 -6.94 -10.53
C ALA A 27 0.45 -7.82 -11.56
N LEU A 28 1.34 -7.21 -12.35
CA LEU A 28 2.17 -7.94 -13.32
C LEU A 28 3.14 -8.91 -12.64
N ALA A 29 3.83 -8.47 -11.59
CA ALA A 29 4.73 -9.33 -10.82
C ALA A 29 3.97 -10.50 -10.18
N SER A 30 2.77 -10.24 -9.65
CA SER A 30 1.91 -11.28 -9.07
C SER A 30 1.48 -12.30 -10.11
N LEU A 31 1.10 -11.87 -11.32
CA LEU A 31 0.75 -12.77 -12.41
C LEU A 31 1.91 -13.71 -12.77
N SER A 32 3.13 -13.16 -12.88
CA SER A 32 4.35 -13.96 -13.13
C SER A 32 4.58 -15.01 -12.03
N VAL A 33 4.45 -14.62 -10.76
CA VAL A 33 4.60 -15.52 -9.61
C VAL A 33 3.54 -16.62 -9.61
N ILE A 34 2.28 -16.28 -9.91
CA ILE A 34 1.18 -17.24 -10.00
C ILE A 34 1.45 -18.23 -11.14
N GLY A 35 1.83 -17.73 -12.32
CA GLY A 35 2.15 -18.57 -13.48
C GLY A 35 3.27 -19.56 -13.21
N ALA A 36 4.30 -19.16 -12.46
CA ALA A 36 5.40 -20.05 -12.11
C ALA A 36 5.04 -21.05 -10.99
N ARG A 37 4.20 -20.66 -10.02
CA ARG A 37 3.89 -21.50 -8.85
C ARG A 37 2.75 -22.47 -9.08
N ALA A 38 1.77 -22.13 -9.92
CA ALA A 38 0.62 -23.00 -10.18
C ALA A 38 1.02 -24.40 -10.69
N PRO A 39 1.93 -24.55 -11.68
CA PRO A 39 2.40 -25.87 -12.11
C PRO A 39 3.13 -26.65 -11.00
N MET A 40 3.92 -25.96 -10.18
CA MET A 40 4.64 -26.59 -9.05
C MET A 40 3.69 -27.17 -8.00
N ILE A 41 2.59 -26.45 -7.70
CA ILE A 41 1.55 -26.93 -6.79
C ILE A 41 0.86 -28.15 -7.40
N VAL A 42 0.47 -28.08 -8.68
CA VAL A 42 -0.16 -29.20 -9.38
C VAL A 42 0.75 -30.43 -9.40
N GLN A 43 2.03 -30.25 -9.69
CA GLN A 43 3.02 -31.33 -9.69
C GLN A 43 3.13 -32.00 -8.32
N ALA A 44 3.16 -31.23 -7.24
CA ALA A 44 3.22 -31.78 -5.88
C ALA A 44 1.93 -32.50 -5.47
N LEU A 45 0.77 -32.12 -6.04
CA LEU A 45 -0.49 -32.84 -5.82
C LEU A 45 -0.55 -34.16 -6.60
N GLN A 46 0.04 -34.19 -7.81
CA GLN A 46 0.05 -35.37 -8.68
C GLN A 46 1.13 -36.40 -8.29
N ASP A 47 2.33 -35.93 -7.92
CA ASP A 47 3.43 -36.75 -7.42
C ASP A 47 3.95 -36.14 -6.10
N PRO A 48 3.31 -36.47 -4.96
CA PRO A 48 3.72 -35.98 -3.66
C PRO A 48 5.15 -36.36 -3.29
N MET A 49 5.71 -37.44 -3.82
CA MET A 49 7.08 -37.85 -3.49
C MET A 49 8.14 -36.99 -4.19
N ARG A 50 7.76 -36.23 -5.23
CA ARG A 50 8.64 -35.35 -6.01
C ARG A 50 8.31 -33.86 -5.88
N GLY A 51 7.42 -33.48 -4.98
CA GLY A 51 7.05 -32.09 -4.77
C GLY A 51 8.22 -31.21 -4.28
N ASN A 52 8.30 -29.97 -4.78
CA ASN A 52 9.27 -28.99 -4.30
C ASN A 52 8.80 -28.35 -2.97
N TYR A 53 8.85 -29.13 -1.89
CA TYR A 53 8.37 -28.70 -0.57
C TYR A 53 9.14 -27.53 0.04
N ALA A 54 10.41 -27.35 -0.35
CA ALA A 54 11.19 -26.19 0.05
C ALA A 54 10.59 -24.89 -0.52
N GLU A 55 10.12 -24.89 -1.76
CA GLU A 55 9.43 -23.75 -2.36
C GLU A 55 8.00 -23.60 -1.83
N LEU A 56 7.25 -24.69 -1.71
CA LEU A 56 5.87 -24.68 -1.21
C LEU A 56 5.78 -24.17 0.24
N GLY A 57 6.74 -24.55 1.11
CA GLY A 57 6.81 -24.04 2.47
C GLY A 57 7.12 -22.54 2.52
N ARG A 58 8.00 -22.04 1.65
CA ARG A 58 8.31 -20.59 1.55
C ARG A 58 7.09 -19.78 1.13
N MET A 59 6.26 -20.31 0.23
CA MET A 59 5.05 -19.62 -0.23
C MET A 59 4.09 -19.23 0.90
N VAL A 60 4.03 -20.03 1.96
CA VAL A 60 3.13 -19.82 3.11
C VAL A 60 3.60 -18.64 3.95
N SER A 61 4.90 -18.50 4.20
CA SER A 61 5.46 -17.49 5.10
C SER A 61 5.75 -16.15 4.41
N GLU A 62 6.01 -16.15 3.10
CA GLU A 62 6.35 -14.94 2.34
C GLU A 62 5.24 -13.88 2.36
N LYS A 63 3.97 -14.27 2.16
CA LYS A 63 2.86 -13.30 2.07
C LYS A 63 2.59 -12.63 3.41
N PRO A 64 2.38 -13.36 4.53
CA PRO A 64 2.15 -12.73 5.83
C PRO A 64 3.30 -11.84 6.27
N LEU A 65 4.56 -12.22 5.97
CA LEU A 65 5.72 -11.40 6.30
C LEU A 65 5.74 -10.08 5.53
N ALA A 66 5.44 -10.10 4.22
CA ALA A 66 5.36 -8.89 3.41
C ALA A 66 4.22 -7.97 3.90
N PHE A 67 3.07 -8.54 4.25
CA PHE A 67 1.95 -7.80 4.84
C PHE A 67 2.30 -7.20 6.20
N ALA A 68 2.97 -7.94 7.09
CA ALA A 68 3.39 -7.44 8.40
C ALA A 68 4.37 -6.26 8.26
N LYS A 69 5.34 -6.36 7.34
CA LYS A 69 6.25 -5.26 7.01
C LYS A 69 5.51 -4.05 6.44
N GLY A 70 4.52 -4.28 5.58
CA GLY A 70 3.64 -3.23 5.03
C GLY A 70 2.84 -2.52 6.13
N ALA A 71 2.21 -3.28 7.02
CA ALA A 71 1.46 -2.74 8.15
C ALA A 71 2.35 -1.91 9.09
N ALA A 72 3.56 -2.40 9.40
CA ALA A 72 4.53 -1.67 10.20
C ALA A 72 4.96 -0.35 9.53
N ALA A 73 5.22 -0.38 8.22
CA ALA A 73 5.61 0.80 7.43
C ALA A 73 4.49 1.86 7.33
N ALA A 74 3.23 1.41 7.33
CA ALA A 74 2.06 2.29 7.23
C ALA A 74 1.66 2.92 8.58
N GLY A 75 2.16 2.38 9.71
CA GLY A 75 1.84 2.84 11.07
C GLY A 75 1.95 4.35 11.29
N PRO A 76 3.03 5.04 10.88
CA PRO A 76 3.14 6.49 11.05
C PRO A 76 2.04 7.29 10.35
N ALA A 77 1.67 6.91 9.12
CA ALA A 77 0.61 7.58 8.37
C ALA A 77 -0.76 7.35 9.01
N TRP A 78 -0.99 6.14 9.55
CA TRP A 78 -2.19 5.81 10.31
C TRP A 78 -2.32 6.66 11.59
N LEU A 79 -1.25 6.78 12.37
CA LEU A 79 -1.22 7.62 13.57
C LEU A 79 -1.43 9.11 13.22
N ALA A 80 -0.85 9.58 12.12
CA ALA A 80 -1.07 10.94 11.65
C ALA A 80 -2.53 11.17 11.22
N MET A 81 -3.19 10.17 10.64
CA MET A 81 -4.63 10.24 10.35
C MET A 81 -5.45 10.33 11.63
N ALA A 82 -5.16 9.50 12.64
CA ALA A 82 -5.84 9.54 13.93
C ALA A 82 -5.67 10.91 14.62
N ALA A 83 -4.46 11.47 14.61
CA ALA A 83 -4.18 12.79 15.17
C ALA A 83 -4.96 13.91 14.47
N GLU A 84 -5.00 13.89 13.14
CA GLU A 84 -5.74 14.89 12.35
C GLU A 84 -7.25 14.75 12.51
N SER A 85 -7.78 13.53 12.64
CA SER A 85 -9.18 13.28 13.00
C SER A 85 -9.52 13.83 14.38
N ASN A 86 -8.72 13.53 15.40
CA ASN A 86 -8.93 14.06 16.75
C ASN A 86 -8.92 15.59 16.77
N ARG A 87 -7.97 16.20 16.06
CA ARG A 87 -7.88 17.67 15.93
C ARG A 87 -9.12 18.26 15.28
N TYR A 88 -9.61 17.64 14.19
CA TYR A 88 -10.81 18.12 13.50
C TYR A 88 -12.07 17.94 14.34
N PHE A 89 -12.28 16.77 14.96
CA PHE A 89 -13.47 16.52 15.77
C PHE A 89 -13.52 17.40 17.03
N ALA A 90 -12.37 17.64 17.68
CA ALA A 90 -12.29 18.60 18.79
C ALA A 90 -12.70 20.02 18.36
N GLN A 91 -12.34 20.42 17.14
CA GLN A 91 -12.73 21.73 16.59
C GLN A 91 -14.20 21.77 16.16
N ALA A 92 -14.70 20.69 15.56
CA ALA A 92 -16.07 20.60 15.05
C ALA A 92 -17.11 20.58 16.17
N TRP A 93 -16.77 20.02 17.35
CA TRP A 93 -17.67 19.94 18.49
C TRP A 93 -18.08 21.31 19.04
N CYS A 94 -17.21 22.31 18.91
CA CYS A 94 -17.43 23.68 19.37
C CYS A 94 -17.81 24.64 18.24
N ALA A 95 -17.95 24.17 17.01
CA ALA A 95 -18.11 25.03 15.85
C ALA A 95 -19.58 25.35 15.54
N THR A 96 -19.87 26.62 15.34
CA THR A 96 -21.11 27.06 14.69
C THR A 96 -20.98 26.96 13.16
N PRO A 97 -22.06 26.59 12.44
CA PRO A 97 -22.06 26.57 10.98
C PRO A 97 -21.63 27.92 10.41
N SER A 98 -20.54 27.91 9.65
CA SER A 98 -19.94 29.12 9.08
C SER A 98 -19.08 28.77 7.86
N LEU A 99 -18.77 29.78 7.03
CA LEU A 99 -17.81 29.62 5.92
C LEU A 99 -16.43 29.19 6.43
N ALA A 100 -16.03 29.64 7.63
CA ALA A 100 -14.81 29.22 8.30
C ALA A 100 -14.85 27.72 8.65
N ALA A 101 -15.97 27.24 9.20
CA ALA A 101 -16.16 25.81 9.47
C ALA A 101 -16.12 24.97 8.18
N ALA A 102 -16.78 25.42 7.11
CA ALA A 102 -16.80 24.73 5.82
C ALA A 102 -15.39 24.63 5.18
N THR A 103 -14.61 25.72 5.21
CA THR A 103 -13.23 25.72 4.72
C THR A 103 -12.30 24.87 5.59
N GLY A 104 -12.53 24.83 6.91
CA GLY A 104 -11.87 23.92 7.84
C GLY A 104 -12.12 22.45 7.52
N ALA A 105 -13.37 22.08 7.26
CA ALA A 105 -13.77 20.73 6.83
C ALA A 105 -13.10 20.33 5.52
N MET A 106 -13.09 21.23 4.52
CA MET A 106 -12.41 20.96 3.24
C MET A 106 -10.91 20.73 3.43
N ALA A 107 -10.27 21.50 4.32
CA ALA A 107 -8.85 21.34 4.63
C ALA A 107 -8.56 20.03 5.38
N PHE A 108 -9.46 19.61 6.28
CA PHE A 108 -9.39 18.31 6.95
C PHE A 108 -9.45 17.17 5.94
N TRP A 109 -10.48 17.13 5.09
CA TRP A 109 -10.63 16.08 4.08
C TRP A 109 -9.46 16.06 3.09
N GLY A 110 -8.94 17.21 2.68
CA GLY A 110 -7.75 17.28 1.84
C GLY A 110 -6.48 16.69 2.50
N ARG A 111 -6.32 16.87 3.82
CA ARG A 111 -5.23 16.25 4.59
C ARG A 111 -5.47 14.76 4.78
N MET A 112 -6.70 14.33 5.07
CA MET A 112 -7.08 12.91 5.15
C MET A 112 -6.77 12.17 3.85
N LEU A 113 -7.16 12.71 2.70
CA LEU A 113 -6.84 12.11 1.40
C LEU A 113 -5.33 11.97 1.18
N SER A 114 -4.56 13.00 1.54
CA SER A 114 -3.11 12.97 1.37
C SER A 114 -2.44 11.95 2.30
N LEU A 115 -2.88 11.86 3.55
CA LEU A 115 -2.38 10.88 4.51
C LEU A 115 -2.82 9.45 4.16
N GLY A 116 -4.04 9.28 3.63
CA GLY A 116 -4.53 8.01 3.13
C GLY A 116 -3.68 7.47 1.97
N LEU A 117 -3.31 8.33 1.01
CA LEU A 117 -2.39 7.96 -0.06
C LEU A 117 -0.99 7.60 0.48
N ALA A 118 -0.48 8.33 1.47
CA ALA A 118 0.80 8.01 2.10
C ALA A 118 0.75 6.66 2.83
N TRP A 119 -0.35 6.38 3.54
CA TRP A 119 -0.60 5.10 4.21
C TRP A 119 -0.63 3.93 3.22
N GLN A 120 -1.43 4.05 2.15
CA GLN A 120 -1.51 3.03 1.11
C GLN A 120 -0.17 2.80 0.40
N SER A 121 0.54 3.88 0.08
CA SER A 121 1.85 3.81 -0.56
C SER A 121 2.87 3.10 0.33
N ALA A 122 2.95 3.48 1.61
CA ALA A 122 3.86 2.85 2.56
C ALA A 122 3.54 1.37 2.79
N MET A 123 2.24 1.03 2.84
CA MET A 123 1.78 -0.36 2.98
C MET A 123 2.19 -1.24 1.80
N LEU A 124 2.10 -0.70 0.58
CA LEU A 124 2.33 -1.47 -0.64
C LEU A 124 3.81 -1.65 -0.99
N VAL A 125 4.70 -0.76 -0.54
CA VAL A 125 6.14 -0.85 -0.88
C VAL A 125 6.75 -2.21 -0.52
N PRO A 126 6.58 -2.77 0.69
CA PRO A 126 7.14 -4.08 1.02
C PRO A 126 6.47 -5.23 0.25
N ILE A 127 5.18 -5.11 -0.05
CA ILE A 127 4.41 -6.11 -0.82
C ILE A 127 4.90 -6.14 -2.27
N HIS A 128 5.05 -4.96 -2.88
CA HIS A 128 5.59 -4.79 -4.22
C HIS A 128 7.02 -5.30 -4.34
N ALA A 129 7.89 -4.97 -3.37
CA ALA A 129 9.26 -5.45 -3.35
C ALA A 129 9.32 -6.99 -3.27
N ALA A 130 8.49 -7.61 -2.42
CA ALA A 130 8.43 -9.06 -2.30
C ALA A 130 7.91 -9.73 -3.57
N ALA A 131 6.84 -9.21 -4.17
CA ALA A 131 6.28 -9.73 -5.42
C ALA A 131 7.30 -9.65 -6.57
N THR A 132 7.98 -8.50 -6.71
CA THR A 132 8.99 -8.29 -7.75
C THR A 132 10.22 -9.19 -7.54
N ALA A 133 10.70 -9.33 -6.31
CA ALA A 133 11.81 -10.22 -5.99
C ALA A 133 11.46 -11.68 -6.29
N ASN A 134 10.24 -12.10 -5.97
CA ASN A 134 9.74 -13.44 -6.30
C ASN A 134 9.63 -13.66 -7.81
N ALA A 135 9.07 -12.69 -8.55
CA ALA A 135 8.99 -12.76 -10.00
C ALA A 135 10.39 -12.93 -10.64
N ARG A 136 11.38 -12.15 -10.18
CA ARG A 136 12.77 -12.29 -10.66
C ARG A 136 13.38 -13.65 -10.34
N ARG A 137 13.23 -14.12 -9.09
CA ARG A 137 13.79 -15.41 -8.63
C ARG A 137 13.16 -16.61 -9.34
N LEU A 138 11.87 -16.55 -9.63
CA LEU A 138 11.17 -17.61 -10.34
C LEU A 138 11.46 -17.54 -11.84
N GLY A 139 11.57 -16.34 -12.41
CA GLY A 139 12.01 -16.14 -13.80
C GLY A 139 13.46 -16.59 -14.06
N SER A 140 14.36 -16.50 -13.06
CA SER A 140 15.73 -17.02 -13.18
C SER A 140 15.83 -18.55 -12.96
N ARG A 141 14.72 -19.22 -12.65
CA ARG A 141 14.63 -20.67 -12.40
C ARG A 141 13.81 -21.40 -13.46
N ALA A 142 13.19 -20.67 -14.38
CA ALA A 142 12.53 -21.19 -15.58
C ALA A 142 13.56 -21.35 -16.69
#